data_AF-A0A4R9LYT9-F1
#
_entry.id   AF-A0A4R9LYT9-F1
#
_cell.length_a   1.000
_cell.length_b   1.000
_cell.length_c   1.000
_cell.angle_alpha   90.00
_cell.angle_beta   90.00
_cell.angle_gamma   90.00
#
_symmetry.space_group_name_H-M   'P 1'
#
loop_
_entity.id
_entity.type
_entity.pdbx_description
1 polymer ?
#
loop_
_entity_poly.entity_id
_entity_poly.type
_entity_poly.pdbx_seq_one_letter_code
_entity_poly.pdbx_strand_id
1 'polypeptide(L)'
;METSTPAYLEELRNTWKSQPFSLGIPIIDLQHIWLVHIIIKLEVVLSDLNRPAFSKDIKVSFSEALDYVSEHFALEENILEHFNYPDLEEHVKGHRLFVERLIEKFHGSENSEVAALGLLQILKKWLFQHILHDDRAYSDYFNQQSVNLRDYCNELLQSGQFPISKAQFLLYQNIQSSLDEDTSLRPTETKDVVHDIRNIWKTYNLVTHIPIIDLQHIWLLKMVVELDRALKSGEQESEVFQRTVNMAIEYTQVHFTLEEKIMRYFRFVDVVSHMSQHKRFVEFVKLRYEEFKNGDSSAAQHLVQDLKNWLLSHIAFEDKKIGFSFQNRIREILEFTKKLHARGETEITPDQQALYKAVIQEES
;
A
#
# COMPACT_ATOMS: atom_id res chain seq x y z
N MET A 1 41.32 -11.46 2.32
CA MET A 1 40.34 -12.09 3.22
C MET A 1 39.01 -12.04 2.49
N GLU A 2 38.58 -13.16 1.93
CA GLU A 2 37.30 -13.27 1.25
C GLU A 2 36.18 -13.00 2.25
N THR A 3 35.44 -11.92 2.05
CA THR A 3 34.21 -11.67 2.79
C THR A 3 33.19 -12.71 2.32
N SER A 4 32.99 -13.75 3.14
CA SER A 4 31.89 -14.70 2.97
C SER A 4 30.60 -13.94 2.66
N THR A 5 29.95 -14.27 1.54
CA THR A 5 28.65 -13.70 1.21
C THR A 5 27.66 -14.20 2.28
N PRO A 6 26.92 -13.33 2.97
CA PRO A 6 25.94 -13.74 3.98
C PRO A 6 25.01 -14.83 3.42
N ALA A 7 24.75 -15.89 4.20
CA ALA A 7 23.91 -17.03 3.79
C ALA A 7 22.56 -16.62 3.18
N TYR A 8 22.00 -15.52 3.69
CA TYR A 8 20.81 -14.85 3.17
C TYR A 8 20.91 -14.42 1.69
N LEU A 9 22.03 -13.80 1.29
CA LEU A 9 22.24 -13.35 -0.09
C LEU A 9 22.47 -14.52 -1.03
N GLU A 10 23.05 -15.61 -0.53
CA GLU A 10 23.21 -16.85 -1.29
C GLU A 10 21.86 -17.52 -1.53
N GLU A 11 20.99 -17.61 -0.52
CA GLU A 11 19.62 -18.11 -0.66
C GLU A 11 18.80 -17.30 -1.68
N LEU A 12 18.84 -15.97 -1.59
CA LEU A 12 18.19 -15.09 -2.56
C LEU A 12 18.72 -15.33 -3.97
N ARG A 13 20.05 -15.38 -4.14
CA ARG A 13 20.68 -15.63 -5.44
C ARG A 13 20.28 -16.99 -6.02
N ASN A 14 20.27 -18.03 -5.19
CA ASN A 14 19.89 -19.38 -5.60
C ASN A 14 18.41 -19.44 -5.99
N THR A 15 17.54 -18.81 -5.22
CA THR A 15 16.11 -18.69 -5.53
C THR A 15 15.90 -17.96 -6.86
N TRP A 16 16.53 -16.80 -7.03
CA TRP A 16 16.42 -16.01 -8.27
C TRP A 16 16.90 -16.77 -9.50
N LYS A 17 18.05 -17.46 -9.41
CA LYS A 17 18.63 -18.23 -10.53
C LYS A 17 17.91 -19.55 -10.81
N SER A 18 17.05 -20.01 -9.91
CA SER A 18 16.34 -21.30 -10.07
C SER A 18 15.20 -21.25 -11.07
N GLN A 19 14.72 -20.06 -11.44
CA GLN A 19 13.56 -19.84 -12.31
C GLN A 19 13.83 -18.66 -13.27
N PRO A 20 13.16 -18.59 -14.42
CA PRO A 20 13.32 -17.48 -15.37
C PRO A 20 12.53 -16.23 -14.93
N PHE A 21 12.85 -15.67 -13.76
CA PHE A 21 12.16 -14.49 -13.22
C PHE A 21 12.54 -13.16 -13.87
N SER A 22 13.66 -13.12 -14.59
CA SER A 22 14.10 -11.91 -15.30
C SER A 22 13.31 -11.74 -16.60
N LEU A 23 12.69 -10.58 -16.74
CA LEU A 23 11.93 -10.17 -17.92
C LEU A 23 12.77 -9.34 -18.90
N GLY A 24 13.99 -8.95 -18.50
CA GLY A 24 14.84 -8.05 -19.28
C GLY A 24 14.45 -6.57 -19.18
N ILE A 25 13.59 -6.23 -18.22
CA ILE A 25 13.15 -4.85 -17.93
C ILE A 25 13.80 -4.44 -16.60
N PRO A 26 14.88 -3.62 -16.59
CA PRO A 26 15.74 -3.49 -15.42
C PRO A 26 15.05 -3.06 -14.13
N ILE A 27 14.11 -2.11 -14.19
CA ILE A 27 13.39 -1.65 -13.00
C ILE A 27 12.43 -2.72 -12.46
N ILE A 28 11.76 -3.48 -13.34
CA ILE A 28 10.85 -4.57 -12.96
C ILE A 28 11.65 -5.73 -12.36
N ASP A 29 12.76 -6.13 -13.00
CA ASP A 29 13.64 -7.17 -12.48
C ASP A 29 14.22 -6.78 -11.10
N LEU A 30 14.53 -5.50 -10.88
CA LEU A 30 14.94 -4.97 -9.58
C LEU A 30 13.80 -5.08 -8.55
N GLN A 31 12.58 -4.71 -8.92
CA GLN A 31 11.42 -4.84 -8.04
C GLN A 31 11.13 -6.31 -7.70
N HIS A 32 11.22 -7.23 -8.66
CA HIS A 32 11.07 -8.66 -8.43
C HIS A 32 12.12 -9.20 -7.47
N ILE A 33 13.40 -8.85 -7.66
CA ILE A 33 14.48 -9.24 -6.74
C ILE A 33 14.18 -8.74 -5.32
N TRP A 34 13.66 -7.51 -5.18
CA TRP A 34 13.28 -6.97 -3.89
C TRP A 34 12.07 -7.67 -3.26
N LEU A 35 11.06 -8.04 -4.04
CA LEU A 35 9.90 -8.82 -3.56
C LEU A 35 10.33 -10.20 -3.06
N VAL A 36 11.22 -10.90 -3.78
CA VAL A 36 11.81 -12.17 -3.32
C VAL A 36 12.61 -11.95 -2.04
N HIS A 37 13.36 -10.85 -1.93
CA HIS A 37 14.09 -10.46 -0.71
C HIS A 37 13.15 -10.30 0.50
N ILE A 38 12.01 -9.63 0.32
CA ILE A 38 11.00 -9.46 1.37
C ILE A 38 10.42 -10.82 1.79
N ILE A 39 10.12 -11.72 0.85
CA ILE A 39 9.63 -13.07 1.15
C ILE A 39 10.63 -13.85 1.99
N ILE A 40 11.93 -13.83 1.63
CA ILE A 40 12.97 -14.54 2.38
C ILE A 40 13.13 -13.89 3.76
N LYS A 41 13.06 -12.56 3.89
CA LYS A 41 13.05 -11.88 5.20
C LYS A 41 11.89 -12.37 6.07
N LEU A 42 10.69 -12.49 5.50
CA LEU A 42 9.52 -13.02 6.19
C LEU A 42 9.71 -14.49 6.61
N GLU A 43 10.28 -15.33 5.75
CA GLU A 43 10.63 -16.73 6.06
C GLU A 43 11.57 -16.82 7.27
N VAL A 44 12.60 -15.97 7.29
CA VAL A 44 13.55 -15.91 8.42
C VAL A 44 12.84 -15.48 9.71
N VAL A 45 12.02 -14.43 9.67
CA VAL A 45 11.27 -13.95 10.84
C VAL A 45 10.34 -15.04 11.39
N LEU A 46 9.66 -15.79 10.52
CA LEU A 46 8.74 -16.85 10.93
C LEU A 46 9.45 -18.11 11.42
N SER A 47 10.70 -18.34 11.01
CA SER A 47 11.50 -19.48 11.47
C SER A 47 12.11 -19.29 12.88
N ASP A 48 12.19 -18.06 13.38
CA ASP A 48 12.82 -17.73 14.67
C ASP A 48 11.78 -17.64 15.81
N LEU A 49 11.36 -18.81 16.29
CA LEU A 49 10.27 -18.99 17.27
C LEU A 49 10.57 -18.51 18.69
N ASN A 50 11.81 -18.10 18.98
CA ASN A 50 12.24 -17.74 20.35
C ASN A 50 12.13 -16.24 20.66
N ARG A 51 11.48 -15.43 19.81
CA ARG A 51 11.43 -13.97 19.98
C ARG A 51 10.22 -13.49 20.82
N PRO A 52 10.43 -12.71 21.90
CA PRO A 52 9.34 -12.19 22.74
C PRO A 52 8.42 -11.17 22.05
N ALA A 53 8.79 -10.63 20.88
CA ALA A 53 8.01 -9.66 20.08
C ALA A 53 7.43 -10.24 18.78
N PHE A 54 7.38 -11.58 18.64
CA PHE A 54 7.04 -12.32 17.41
C PHE A 54 5.83 -11.75 16.63
N SER A 55 4.72 -11.44 17.31
CA SER A 55 3.50 -10.96 16.65
C SER A 55 3.61 -9.54 16.08
N LYS A 56 4.48 -8.69 16.62
CA LYS A 56 4.70 -7.32 16.13
C LYS A 56 5.59 -7.31 14.89
N ASP A 57 6.70 -8.03 14.94
CA ASP A 57 7.66 -8.13 13.83
C ASP A 57 7.00 -8.68 12.55
N ILE A 58 6.09 -9.65 12.72
CA ILE A 58 5.30 -10.23 11.62
C ILE A 58 4.41 -9.18 10.96
N LYS A 59 3.66 -8.40 11.74
CA LYS A 59 2.73 -7.39 11.18
C LYS A 59 3.47 -6.31 10.41
N VAL A 60 4.59 -5.84 10.94
CA VAL A 60 5.45 -4.86 10.27
C VAL A 60 5.99 -5.45 8.97
N SER A 61 6.52 -6.67 9.00
CA SER A 61 7.10 -7.32 7.82
C SER A 61 6.04 -7.62 6.74
N PHE A 62 4.82 -8.00 7.13
CA PHE A 62 3.73 -8.19 6.17
C PHE A 62 3.23 -6.87 5.58
N SER A 63 3.21 -5.79 6.35
CA SER A 63 2.89 -4.49 5.77
C SER A 63 3.99 -4.03 4.81
N GLU A 64 5.27 -4.24 5.14
CA GLU A 64 6.38 -3.95 4.21
C GLU A 64 6.18 -4.70 2.88
N ALA A 65 5.72 -5.95 2.94
CA ALA A 65 5.39 -6.73 1.75
C ALA A 65 4.19 -6.16 0.97
N LEU A 66 3.09 -5.84 1.64
CA LEU A 66 1.90 -5.28 0.99
C LEU A 66 2.17 -3.92 0.35
N ASP A 67 2.91 -3.06 1.07
CA ASP A 67 3.30 -1.74 0.58
C ASP A 67 4.13 -1.85 -0.70
N TYR A 68 5.12 -2.74 -0.69
CA TYR A 68 5.98 -2.89 -1.85
C TYR A 68 5.30 -3.59 -3.03
N VAL A 69 4.42 -4.55 -2.77
CA VAL A 69 3.56 -5.13 -3.80
C VAL A 69 2.69 -4.06 -4.45
N SER A 70 2.15 -3.12 -3.66
CA SER A 70 1.37 -1.99 -4.18
C SER A 70 2.20 -1.05 -5.04
N GLU A 71 3.44 -0.75 -4.65
CA GLU A 71 4.36 0.08 -5.44
C GLU A 71 4.75 -0.61 -6.76
N HIS A 72 4.97 -1.92 -6.72
CA HIS A 72 5.31 -2.73 -7.89
C HIS A 72 4.17 -2.77 -8.92
N PHE A 73 2.95 -3.10 -8.48
CA PHE A 73 1.77 -3.11 -9.35
C PHE A 73 1.51 -1.73 -9.96
N ALA A 74 1.69 -0.65 -9.21
CA ALA A 74 1.50 0.68 -9.74
C ALA A 74 2.46 1.00 -10.90
N LEU A 75 3.73 0.58 -10.81
CA LEU A 75 4.70 0.74 -11.90
C LEU A 75 4.29 -0.08 -13.12
N GLU A 76 3.97 -1.35 -12.89
CA GLU A 76 3.61 -2.28 -13.94
C GLU A 76 2.35 -1.82 -14.68
N GLU A 77 1.26 -1.53 -13.96
CA GLU A 77 0.02 -1.05 -14.53
C GLU A 77 0.22 0.26 -15.30
N ASN A 78 1.10 1.16 -14.84
CA ASN A 78 1.45 2.37 -15.57
C ASN A 78 2.15 2.07 -16.91
N ILE A 79 3.05 1.09 -16.95
CA ILE A 79 3.70 0.63 -18.19
C ILE A 79 2.66 0.01 -19.14
N LEU A 80 1.83 -0.90 -18.61
CA LEU A 80 0.80 -1.60 -19.38
C LEU A 80 -0.22 -0.62 -19.98
N GLU A 81 -0.65 0.37 -19.20
CA GLU A 81 -1.55 1.44 -19.64
C GLU A 81 -0.91 2.31 -20.71
N HIS A 82 0.32 2.79 -20.50
CA HIS A 82 1.02 3.66 -21.44
C HIS A 82 1.15 3.03 -22.84
N PHE A 83 1.44 1.73 -22.89
CA PHE A 83 1.61 0.99 -24.14
C PHE A 83 0.36 0.25 -24.62
N ASN A 84 -0.80 0.49 -24.01
CA ASN A 84 -2.10 -0.10 -24.37
C ASN A 84 -2.04 -1.63 -24.44
N TYR A 85 -1.54 -2.28 -23.38
CA TYR A 85 -1.52 -3.74 -23.30
C TYR A 85 -2.94 -4.30 -23.40
N PRO A 86 -3.22 -5.24 -24.33
CA PRO A 86 -4.57 -5.73 -24.57
C PRO A 86 -5.27 -6.34 -23.34
N ASP A 87 -4.50 -7.02 -22.50
CA ASP A 87 -5.03 -7.74 -21.32
C ASP A 87 -4.87 -6.94 -20.01
N LEU A 88 -4.65 -5.61 -20.10
CA LEU A 88 -4.48 -4.73 -18.94
C LEU A 88 -5.60 -4.88 -17.90
N GLU A 89 -6.86 -4.93 -18.35
CA GLU A 89 -8.01 -4.99 -17.44
C GLU A 89 -8.01 -6.28 -16.59
N GLU A 90 -7.74 -7.43 -17.21
CA GLU A 90 -7.68 -8.70 -16.48
C GLU A 90 -6.43 -8.77 -15.59
N HIS A 91 -5.31 -8.18 -16.02
CA HIS A 91 -4.08 -8.06 -15.23
C HIS A 91 -4.31 -7.25 -13.94
N VAL A 92 -4.84 -6.04 -14.07
CA VAL A 92 -5.18 -5.16 -12.93
C VAL A 92 -6.14 -5.87 -11.98
N LYS A 93 -7.16 -6.54 -12.50
CA LYS A 93 -8.11 -7.31 -11.70
C LYS A 93 -7.43 -8.45 -10.93
N GLY A 94 -6.46 -9.13 -11.53
CA GLY A 94 -5.61 -10.11 -10.86
C GLY A 94 -4.89 -9.51 -9.64
N HIS A 95 -4.27 -8.34 -9.80
CA HIS A 95 -3.64 -7.60 -8.70
C HIS A 95 -4.62 -7.25 -7.58
N ARG A 96 -5.78 -6.68 -7.93
CA ARG A 96 -6.79 -6.28 -6.94
C ARG A 96 -7.29 -7.47 -6.14
N LEU A 97 -7.62 -8.58 -6.80
CA LEU A 97 -8.06 -9.80 -6.13
C LEU A 97 -6.98 -10.38 -5.22
N PHE A 98 -5.71 -10.26 -5.59
CA PHE A 98 -4.61 -10.71 -4.75
C PHE A 98 -4.48 -9.88 -3.48
N VAL A 99 -4.46 -8.55 -3.61
CA VAL A 99 -4.37 -7.62 -2.48
C VAL A 99 -5.56 -7.80 -1.54
N GLU A 100 -6.78 -7.88 -2.08
CA GLU A 100 -8.00 -8.13 -1.30
C GLU A 100 -7.87 -9.44 -0.49
N ARG A 101 -7.48 -10.55 -1.12
CA ARG A 101 -7.30 -11.85 -0.43
C ARG A 101 -6.23 -11.82 0.66
N LEU A 102 -5.14 -11.09 0.45
CA LEU A 102 -4.09 -10.97 1.45
C LEU A 102 -4.58 -10.20 2.68
N ILE A 103 -5.28 -9.08 2.47
CA ILE A 103 -5.81 -8.26 3.57
C ILE A 103 -6.88 -9.05 4.32
N GLU A 104 -7.83 -9.70 3.64
CA GLU A 104 -8.86 -10.53 4.29
C GLU A 104 -8.24 -11.57 5.23
N LYS A 105 -7.21 -12.28 4.77
CA LYS A 105 -6.54 -13.31 5.55
C LYS A 105 -5.68 -12.73 6.68
N PHE A 106 -5.06 -11.58 6.45
CA PHE A 106 -4.29 -10.89 7.49
C PHE A 106 -5.21 -10.44 8.63
N HIS A 107 -6.35 -9.84 8.32
CA HIS A 107 -7.32 -9.36 9.31
C HIS A 107 -8.15 -10.46 9.96
N GLY A 108 -8.48 -11.52 9.22
CA GLY A 108 -9.22 -12.68 9.73
C GLY A 108 -8.38 -13.64 10.58
N SER A 109 -7.06 -13.45 10.64
CA SER A 109 -6.17 -14.31 11.43
C SER A 109 -6.12 -13.90 12.90
N GLU A 110 -6.27 -14.86 13.82
CA GLU A 110 -6.02 -14.67 15.25
C GLU A 110 -4.53 -14.57 15.56
N ASN A 111 -3.78 -13.66 14.92
CA ASN A 111 -2.33 -13.44 15.10
C ASN A 111 -1.52 -14.73 15.38
N SER A 112 -1.87 -15.84 14.72
CA SER A 112 -1.30 -17.14 15.01
C SER A 112 -0.19 -17.43 14.02
N GLU A 113 0.86 -18.10 14.49
CA GLU A 113 2.01 -18.49 13.67
C GLU A 113 1.57 -19.27 12.42
N VAL A 114 0.62 -20.20 12.59
CA VAL A 114 0.07 -21.01 11.49
C VAL A 114 -0.59 -20.12 10.43
N ALA A 115 -1.30 -19.06 10.84
CA ALA A 115 -1.90 -18.12 9.91
C ALA A 115 -0.84 -17.29 9.18
N ALA A 116 0.20 -16.84 9.88
CA ALA A 116 1.30 -16.08 9.29
C ALA A 116 2.10 -16.93 8.28
N LEU A 117 2.39 -18.19 8.59
CA LEU A 117 2.99 -19.14 7.64
C LEU A 117 2.09 -19.38 6.43
N GLY A 118 0.77 -19.54 6.65
CA GLY A 118 -0.19 -19.70 5.56
C GLY A 118 -0.24 -18.48 4.63
N LEU A 119 -0.21 -17.28 5.20
CA LEU A 119 -0.15 -16.02 4.44
C LEU A 119 1.13 -15.90 3.62
N LEU A 120 2.28 -16.22 4.22
CA LEU A 120 3.57 -16.24 3.52
C LEU A 120 3.54 -17.20 2.32
N GLN A 121 2.98 -18.40 2.47
CA GLN A 121 2.89 -19.37 1.37
C GLN A 121 1.99 -18.87 0.24
N ILE A 122 0.90 -18.16 0.57
CA ILE A 122 0.03 -17.54 -0.44
C ILE A 122 0.77 -16.43 -1.19
N LEU A 123 1.44 -15.53 -0.45
CA LEU A 123 2.25 -14.45 -1.00
C LEU A 123 3.33 -15.00 -1.96
N LYS A 124 4.14 -15.95 -1.48
CA LYS A 124 5.23 -16.56 -2.24
C LYS A 124 4.75 -17.27 -3.50
N LYS A 125 3.70 -18.10 -3.36
CA LYS A 125 3.16 -18.85 -4.49
C LYS A 125 2.60 -17.91 -5.55
N TRP A 126 1.81 -16.91 -5.13
CA TRP A 126 1.20 -15.98 -6.06
C TRP A 126 2.27 -15.18 -6.80
N LEU A 127 3.25 -14.60 -6.08
CA LEU A 127 4.33 -13.82 -6.69
C LEU A 127 5.07 -14.62 -7.76
N PHE A 128 5.47 -15.86 -7.46
CA PHE A 128 6.25 -16.65 -8.40
C PHE A 128 5.44 -17.03 -9.63
N GLN A 129 4.16 -17.35 -9.45
CA GLN A 129 3.28 -17.67 -10.58
C GLN A 129 3.02 -16.43 -11.44
N HIS A 130 2.81 -15.27 -10.82
CA HIS A 130 2.58 -14.01 -11.48
C HIS A 130 3.76 -13.63 -12.40
N ILE A 131 4.97 -13.57 -11.84
CA ILE A 131 6.19 -13.27 -12.60
C ILE A 131 6.39 -14.24 -13.78
N LEU A 132 6.15 -15.55 -13.56
CA LEU A 132 6.40 -16.58 -14.56
C LEU A 132 5.33 -16.65 -15.66
N HIS A 133 4.14 -16.09 -15.43
CA HIS A 133 3.01 -16.23 -16.35
C HIS A 133 2.48 -14.88 -16.81
N ASP A 134 1.98 -14.06 -15.89
CA ASP A 134 1.36 -12.78 -16.21
C ASP A 134 2.43 -11.80 -16.68
N ASP A 135 3.53 -11.66 -15.92
CA ASP A 135 4.51 -10.62 -16.24
C ASP A 135 5.34 -10.97 -17.47
N ARG A 136 5.62 -12.27 -17.61
CA ARG A 136 6.24 -12.82 -18.81
C ARG A 136 5.36 -12.57 -20.05
N ALA A 137 4.04 -12.68 -19.93
CA ALA A 137 3.14 -12.50 -21.06
C ALA A 137 3.22 -11.09 -21.65
N TYR A 138 3.17 -10.04 -20.82
CA TYR A 138 3.30 -8.68 -21.35
C TYR A 138 4.73 -8.39 -21.82
N SER A 139 5.75 -8.93 -21.16
CA SER A 139 7.13 -8.78 -21.59
C SER A 139 7.33 -9.39 -22.99
N ASP A 140 6.80 -10.59 -23.23
CA ASP A 140 6.82 -11.24 -24.54
C ASP A 140 6.04 -10.45 -25.59
N TYR A 141 4.87 -9.95 -25.24
CA TYR A 141 4.06 -9.12 -26.13
C TYR A 141 4.82 -7.87 -26.58
N PHE A 142 5.38 -7.09 -25.66
CA PHE A 142 6.09 -5.86 -26.01
C PHE A 142 7.41 -6.11 -26.75
N ASN A 143 8.11 -7.20 -26.41
CA ASN A 143 9.28 -7.64 -27.17
C ASN A 143 8.92 -7.96 -28.62
N GLN A 144 7.79 -8.62 -28.87
CA GLN A 144 7.30 -8.90 -30.23
C GLN A 144 6.92 -7.62 -30.98
N GLN A 145 6.36 -6.62 -30.28
CA GLN A 145 6.02 -5.32 -30.86
C GLN A 145 7.24 -4.38 -31.01
N SER A 146 8.44 -4.79 -30.59
CA SER A 146 9.65 -3.96 -30.58
C SER A 146 9.47 -2.64 -29.81
N VAL A 147 8.66 -2.66 -28.76
CA VAL A 147 8.43 -1.51 -27.88
C VAL A 147 9.67 -1.30 -27.01
N ASN A 148 10.17 -0.06 -26.94
CA ASN A 148 11.29 0.27 -26.08
C ASN A 148 10.81 0.57 -24.65
N LEU A 149 10.53 -0.49 -23.88
CA LEU A 149 10.16 -0.38 -22.46
C LEU A 149 11.26 0.27 -21.61
N ARG A 150 12.53 0.09 -22.01
CA ARG A 150 13.69 0.58 -21.26
C ARG A 150 13.73 2.10 -21.22
N ASP A 151 13.51 2.77 -22.35
CA ASP A 151 13.50 4.24 -22.42
C ASP A 151 12.39 4.83 -21.57
N TYR A 152 11.17 4.28 -21.67
CA TYR A 152 10.05 4.74 -20.85
C TYR A 152 10.29 4.54 -19.35
N CYS A 153 10.80 3.37 -18.94
CA CYS A 153 11.16 3.11 -17.55
C CYS A 153 12.25 4.09 -17.05
N ASN A 154 13.19 4.48 -17.90
CA ASN A 154 14.21 5.47 -17.56
C ASN A 154 13.63 6.87 -17.34
N GLU A 155 12.63 7.27 -18.14
CA GLU A 155 11.92 8.54 -17.96
C GLU A 155 11.14 8.56 -16.64
N LEU A 156 10.46 7.46 -16.30
CA LEU A 156 9.76 7.30 -15.02
C LEU A 156 10.70 7.39 -13.80
N LEU A 157 11.92 6.87 -13.93
CA LEU A 157 12.93 6.99 -12.89
C LEU A 157 13.43 8.42 -12.72
N GLN A 158 13.63 9.13 -13.84
CA GLN A 158 14.10 10.53 -13.83
C GLN A 158 13.02 11.49 -13.31
N SER A 159 11.74 11.19 -13.53
CA SER A 159 10.64 11.97 -12.96
C SER A 159 10.52 11.81 -11.44
N GLY A 160 11.08 10.73 -10.87
CA GLY A 160 10.99 10.40 -9.45
C GLY A 160 9.64 9.80 -9.06
N GLN A 161 8.82 9.39 -10.03
CA GLN A 161 7.51 8.79 -9.81
C GLN A 161 7.63 7.41 -9.15
N PHE A 162 8.60 6.59 -9.58
CA PHE A 162 8.87 5.27 -9.01
C PHE A 162 10.31 5.22 -8.48
N PRO A 163 10.59 5.70 -7.26
CA PRO A 163 11.95 5.78 -6.78
C PRO A 163 12.59 4.42 -6.51
N ILE A 164 13.91 4.36 -6.61
CA ILE A 164 14.70 3.19 -6.21
C ILE A 164 15.51 3.55 -4.97
N SER A 165 15.34 2.81 -3.88
CA SER A 165 16.19 2.96 -2.71
C SER A 165 17.61 2.45 -2.97
N LYS A 166 18.58 2.98 -2.22
CA LYS A 166 19.97 2.51 -2.29
C LYS A 166 20.09 1.01 -1.96
N ALA A 167 19.28 0.51 -1.04
CA ALA A 167 19.27 -0.90 -0.65
C ALA A 167 18.81 -1.80 -1.81
N GLN A 168 17.71 -1.43 -2.48
CA GLN A 168 17.22 -2.13 -3.68
C GLN A 168 18.26 -2.16 -4.79
N PHE A 169 18.86 -1.00 -5.07
CA PHE A 169 19.89 -0.90 -6.10
C PHE A 169 21.09 -1.81 -5.80
N LEU A 170 21.66 -1.72 -4.60
CA LEU A 170 22.79 -2.56 -4.20
C LEU A 170 22.47 -4.06 -4.25
N LEU A 171 21.25 -4.43 -3.87
CA LEU A 171 20.80 -5.81 -3.93
C LEU A 171 20.70 -6.29 -5.38
N TYR A 172 20.08 -5.51 -6.26
CA TYR A 172 20.00 -5.79 -7.69
C TYR A 172 21.39 -6.01 -8.30
N GLN A 173 22.34 -5.10 -8.03
CA GLN A 173 23.72 -5.20 -8.49
C GLN A 173 24.43 -6.47 -7.99
N ASN A 174 24.08 -6.98 -6.81
CA ASN A 174 24.69 -8.19 -6.26
C ASN A 174 24.16 -9.48 -6.93
N ILE A 175 22.92 -9.47 -7.40
CA ILE A 175 22.25 -10.62 -7.98
C ILE A 175 22.49 -10.69 -9.50
N GLN A 176 22.40 -9.56 -10.20
CA GLN A 176 22.75 -9.44 -11.62
C GLN A 176 24.26 -9.54 -11.81
N SER A 177 24.72 -10.63 -12.42
CA SER A 177 26.15 -10.98 -12.53
C SER A 177 26.88 -10.20 -13.65
N SER A 178 26.13 -9.44 -14.45
CA SER A 178 26.62 -8.56 -15.51
C SER A 178 25.64 -7.41 -15.66
N LEU A 179 25.83 -6.32 -14.91
CA LEU A 179 25.21 -5.07 -15.31
C LEU A 179 25.84 -4.72 -16.65
N ASP A 180 25.05 -4.73 -17.74
CA ASP A 180 25.47 -4.03 -18.94
C ASP A 180 25.84 -2.60 -18.52
N GLU A 181 26.97 -2.07 -19.00
CA GLU A 181 27.43 -0.69 -18.70
C GLU A 181 26.33 0.37 -18.94
N ASP A 182 25.32 0.02 -19.73
CA ASP A 182 24.16 0.82 -20.10
C ASP A 182 22.99 0.79 -19.08
N THR A 183 23.14 0.12 -17.92
CA THR A 183 22.05 0.05 -16.92
C THR A 183 21.96 1.38 -16.16
N SER A 184 21.12 2.29 -16.65
CA SER A 184 20.87 3.65 -16.15
C SER A 184 20.16 3.74 -14.79
N LEU A 185 19.96 2.60 -14.10
CA LEU A 185 19.35 2.58 -12.78
C LEU A 185 20.26 3.31 -11.77
N ARG A 186 19.67 4.23 -11.01
CA ARG A 186 20.32 4.92 -9.90
C ARG A 186 19.33 5.06 -8.76
N PRO A 187 19.79 5.10 -7.51
CA PRO A 187 18.92 5.43 -6.40
C PRO A 187 18.28 6.82 -6.60
N THR A 188 16.99 6.92 -6.32
CA THR A 188 16.18 8.13 -6.46
C THR A 188 15.27 8.30 -5.24
N GLU A 189 14.80 9.52 -4.99
CA GLU A 189 13.88 9.85 -3.89
C GLU A 189 12.50 10.19 -4.45
N THR A 190 11.41 9.70 -3.82
CA THR A 190 10.04 10.14 -4.15
C THR A 190 9.83 11.56 -3.66
N LYS A 191 9.22 12.39 -4.50
CA LYS A 191 8.85 13.77 -4.14
C LYS A 191 7.36 14.03 -4.13
N ASP A 192 6.54 13.10 -4.61
CA ASP A 192 5.12 13.39 -4.88
C ASP A 192 4.18 12.60 -3.96
N VAL A 193 3.61 13.27 -2.95
CA VAL A 193 2.63 12.68 -2.02
C VAL A 193 1.35 12.25 -2.75
N VAL A 194 0.95 13.00 -3.78
CA VAL A 194 -0.29 12.72 -4.53
C VAL A 194 -0.14 11.42 -5.30
N HIS A 195 1.04 11.17 -5.86
CA HIS A 195 1.34 9.91 -6.55
C HIS A 195 1.19 8.69 -5.62
N ASP A 196 1.80 8.73 -4.43
CA ASP A 196 1.68 7.64 -3.45
C ASP A 196 0.22 7.39 -3.06
N ILE A 197 -0.55 8.46 -2.80
CA ILE A 197 -1.97 8.34 -2.45
C ILE A 197 -2.74 7.70 -3.61
N ARG A 198 -2.49 8.11 -4.85
CA ARG A 198 -3.17 7.56 -6.03
C ARG A 198 -2.87 6.07 -6.20
N ASN A 199 -1.61 5.67 -6.03
CA ASN A 199 -1.21 4.27 -6.11
C ASN A 199 -1.93 3.44 -5.04
N ILE A 200 -1.90 3.89 -3.78
CA ILE A 200 -2.61 3.21 -2.68
C ILE A 200 -4.12 3.14 -2.97
N TRP A 201 -4.72 4.25 -3.41
CA TRP A 201 -6.15 4.34 -3.73
C TRP A 201 -6.57 3.32 -4.80
N LYS A 202 -5.81 3.24 -5.89
CA LYS A 202 -6.03 2.31 -6.99
C LYS A 202 -5.79 0.87 -6.54
N THR A 203 -4.61 0.56 -5.99
CA THR A 203 -4.19 -0.81 -5.63
C THR A 203 -5.13 -1.47 -4.63
N TYR A 204 -5.55 -0.75 -3.59
CA TYR A 204 -6.44 -1.28 -2.57
C TYR A 204 -7.91 -1.14 -2.96
N ASN A 205 -8.20 -0.62 -4.16
CA ASN A 205 -9.55 -0.40 -4.68
C ASN A 205 -10.40 0.37 -3.66
N LEU A 206 -9.97 1.54 -3.17
CA LEU A 206 -10.56 2.17 -1.98
C LEU A 206 -11.85 2.97 -2.22
N VAL A 207 -12.37 2.96 -3.44
CA VAL A 207 -13.57 3.70 -3.82
C VAL A 207 -14.83 3.13 -3.16
N THR A 208 -15.59 4.00 -2.49
CA THR A 208 -16.90 3.68 -1.89
C THR A 208 -18.08 4.13 -2.76
N HIS A 209 -17.81 4.94 -3.79
CA HIS A 209 -18.80 5.63 -4.62
C HIS A 209 -19.67 6.66 -3.87
N ILE A 210 -19.26 7.05 -2.67
CA ILE A 210 -19.87 8.14 -1.90
C ILE A 210 -18.86 9.29 -1.84
N PRO A 211 -18.97 10.34 -2.69
CA PRO A 211 -17.90 11.31 -2.92
C PRO A 211 -17.36 12.02 -1.68
N ILE A 212 -18.21 12.31 -0.69
CA ILE A 212 -17.75 12.95 0.56
C ILE A 212 -16.95 11.98 1.43
N ILE A 213 -17.30 10.69 1.43
CA ILE A 213 -16.56 9.65 2.16
C ILE A 213 -15.23 9.43 1.46
N ASP A 214 -15.23 9.27 0.13
CA ASP A 214 -14.00 9.10 -0.66
C ASP A 214 -13.03 10.29 -0.48
N LEU A 215 -13.56 11.52 -0.45
CA LEU A 215 -12.77 12.73 -0.16
C LEU A 215 -12.16 12.70 1.25
N GLN A 216 -12.92 12.26 2.26
CA GLN A 216 -12.39 12.15 3.61
C GLN A 216 -11.33 11.04 3.74
N HIS A 217 -11.52 9.90 3.07
CA HIS A 217 -10.54 8.82 3.01
C HIS A 217 -9.23 9.27 2.36
N ILE A 218 -9.30 9.96 1.23
CA ILE A 218 -8.12 10.52 0.55
C ILE A 218 -7.36 11.49 1.46
N TRP A 219 -8.08 12.29 2.26
CA TRP A 219 -7.45 13.18 3.24
C TRP A 219 -6.79 12.42 4.41
N LEU A 220 -7.40 11.35 4.90
CA LEU A 220 -6.81 10.47 5.91
C LEU A 220 -5.55 9.77 5.37
N LEU A 221 -5.62 9.25 4.14
CA LEU A 221 -4.48 8.64 3.45
C LEU A 221 -3.32 9.62 3.30
N LYS A 222 -3.60 10.88 2.96
CA LYS A 222 -2.58 11.93 2.89
C LYS A 222 -1.80 12.07 4.20
N MET A 223 -2.49 12.12 5.33
CA MET A 223 -1.82 12.21 6.63
C MET A 223 -1.02 10.93 6.94
N VAL A 224 -1.54 9.75 6.61
CA VAL A 224 -0.82 8.48 6.80
C VAL A 224 0.44 8.42 5.94
N VAL A 225 0.37 8.82 4.67
CA VAL A 225 1.52 8.85 3.74
C VAL A 225 2.59 9.84 4.24
N GLU A 226 2.18 11.03 4.72
CA GLU A 226 3.12 12.00 5.29
C GLU A 226 3.82 11.48 6.54
N LEU A 227 3.08 10.79 7.42
CA LEU A 227 3.64 10.16 8.62
C LEU A 227 4.62 9.04 8.26
N ASP A 228 4.29 8.21 7.27
CA ASP A 228 5.15 7.13 6.78
C ASP A 228 6.46 7.67 6.18
N ARG A 229 6.37 8.73 5.37
CA ARG A 229 7.53 9.42 4.81
C ARG A 229 8.41 10.03 5.90
N ALA A 230 7.82 10.68 6.89
CA ALA A 230 8.56 11.25 8.01
C ALA A 230 9.29 10.17 8.81
N LEU A 231 8.67 8.99 9.03
CA LEU A 231 9.34 7.84 9.65
C LEU A 231 10.53 7.35 8.81
N LYS A 232 10.35 7.20 7.50
CA LYS A 232 11.41 6.77 6.57
C LYS A 232 12.59 7.75 6.54
N SER A 233 12.32 9.05 6.72
CA SER A 233 13.33 10.11 6.80
C SER A 233 13.94 10.31 8.19
N GLY A 234 13.48 9.57 9.21
CA GLY A 234 13.96 9.73 10.59
C GLY A 234 13.46 11.00 11.30
N GLU A 235 12.36 11.59 10.83
CA GLU A 235 11.77 12.85 11.32
C GLU A 235 10.65 12.63 12.35
N GLN A 236 10.55 11.45 12.96
CA GLN A 236 9.48 11.10 13.92
C GLN A 236 9.46 11.93 15.21
N GLU A 237 10.56 12.62 15.52
CA GLU A 237 10.63 13.53 16.68
C GLU A 237 10.21 14.97 16.36
N SER A 238 10.00 15.28 15.07
CA SER A 238 9.67 16.64 14.63
C SER A 238 8.30 17.12 15.14
N GLU A 239 8.18 18.43 15.37
CA GLU A 239 6.89 19.05 15.71
C GLU A 239 5.85 18.83 14.61
N VAL A 240 6.30 18.80 13.35
CA VAL A 240 5.45 18.50 12.19
C VAL A 240 4.86 17.10 12.31
N PHE A 241 5.66 16.08 12.61
CA PHE A 241 5.19 14.71 12.79
C PHE A 241 4.13 14.63 13.90
N GLN A 242 4.42 15.17 15.09
CA GLN A 242 3.50 15.15 16.23
C GLN A 242 2.18 15.86 15.91
N ARG A 243 2.25 16.99 15.22
CA ARG A 243 1.07 17.72 14.75
C ARG A 243 0.26 16.89 13.76
N THR A 244 0.90 16.23 12.81
CA THR A 244 0.21 15.38 11.83
C THR A 244 -0.47 14.18 12.50
N VAL A 245 0.15 13.56 13.51
CA VAL A 245 -0.48 12.49 14.30
C VAL A 245 -1.75 13.02 14.99
N ASN A 246 -1.69 14.17 15.65
CA ASN A 246 -2.86 14.78 16.30
C ASN A 246 -3.98 15.07 15.31
N MET A 247 -3.63 15.66 14.17
CA MET A 247 -4.59 15.96 13.10
C MET A 247 -5.25 14.68 12.56
N ALA A 248 -4.49 13.59 12.39
CA ALA A 248 -5.04 12.31 11.95
C ALA A 248 -6.06 11.75 12.95
N ILE A 249 -5.75 11.79 14.25
CA ILE A 249 -6.64 11.32 15.33
C ILE A 249 -7.93 12.15 15.39
N GLU A 250 -7.81 13.47 15.35
CA GLU A 250 -8.96 14.39 15.40
C GLU A 250 -9.84 14.22 14.16
N TYR A 251 -9.23 14.19 12.98
CA TYR A 251 -9.94 14.09 11.72
C TYR A 251 -10.64 12.72 11.54
N THR A 252 -10.06 11.64 12.08
CA THR A 252 -10.70 10.32 12.12
C THR A 252 -12.05 10.37 12.84
N GLN A 253 -12.15 11.12 13.95
CA GLN A 253 -13.41 11.29 14.68
C GLN A 253 -14.44 12.09 13.88
N VAL A 254 -14.00 13.13 13.17
CA VAL A 254 -14.84 13.92 12.26
C VAL A 254 -15.40 13.04 11.14
N HIS A 255 -14.55 12.21 10.54
CA HIS A 255 -14.91 11.28 9.49
C HIS A 255 -15.95 10.25 9.98
N PHE A 256 -15.68 9.52 11.06
CA PHE A 256 -16.62 8.54 11.61
C PHE A 256 -17.96 9.17 11.99
N THR A 257 -17.95 10.40 12.53
CA THR A 257 -19.19 11.11 12.87
C THR A 257 -20.06 11.35 11.62
N LEU A 258 -19.46 11.72 10.49
CA LEU A 258 -20.20 11.90 9.24
C LEU A 258 -20.77 10.55 8.75
N GLU A 259 -19.94 9.52 8.72
CA GLU A 259 -20.32 8.20 8.25
C GLU A 259 -21.45 7.60 9.10
N GLU A 260 -21.35 7.70 10.42
CA GLU A 260 -22.39 7.26 11.36
C GLU A 260 -23.71 8.03 11.16
N LYS A 261 -23.65 9.33 10.85
CA LYS A 261 -24.85 10.11 10.49
C LYS A 261 -25.49 9.55 9.23
N ILE A 262 -24.71 9.25 8.20
CA ILE A 262 -25.19 8.64 6.95
C ILE A 262 -25.80 7.27 7.26
N MET A 263 -25.06 6.37 7.90
CA MET A 263 -25.52 5.01 8.24
C MET A 263 -26.83 5.02 9.03
N ARG A 264 -26.95 5.87 10.06
CA ARG A 264 -28.18 5.98 10.86
C ARG A 264 -29.35 6.53 10.06
N TYR A 265 -29.14 7.60 9.30
CA TYR A 265 -30.20 8.26 8.54
C TYR A 265 -30.77 7.33 7.46
N PHE A 266 -29.89 6.62 6.75
CA PHE A 266 -30.25 5.71 5.66
C PHE A 266 -30.58 4.28 6.12
N ARG A 267 -30.47 4.01 7.43
CA ARG A 267 -30.76 2.72 8.09
C ARG A 267 -29.89 1.57 7.57
N PHE A 268 -28.58 1.78 7.57
CA PHE A 268 -27.59 0.75 7.25
C PHE A 268 -27.72 -0.44 8.20
N VAL A 269 -27.80 -1.65 7.66
CA VAL A 269 -28.11 -2.87 8.43
C VAL A 269 -27.05 -3.14 9.50
N ASP A 270 -25.77 -2.98 9.14
CA ASP A 270 -24.64 -3.32 10.02
C ASP A 270 -24.14 -2.14 10.87
N VAL A 271 -24.94 -1.06 11.00
CA VAL A 271 -24.53 0.19 11.68
C VAL A 271 -23.99 -0.05 13.10
N VAL A 272 -24.56 -0.99 13.85
CA VAL A 272 -24.12 -1.29 15.23
C VAL A 272 -22.73 -1.92 15.24
N SER A 273 -22.49 -2.90 14.35
CA SER A 273 -21.19 -3.56 14.23
C SER A 273 -20.13 -2.57 13.74
N HIS A 274 -20.45 -1.81 12.69
CA HIS A 274 -19.57 -0.81 12.12
C HIS A 274 -19.14 0.25 13.15
N MET A 275 -20.10 0.83 13.88
CA MET A 275 -19.83 1.75 14.99
C MET A 275 -18.95 1.16 16.11
N SER A 276 -19.09 -0.14 16.39
CA SER A 276 -18.24 -0.80 17.37
C SER A 276 -16.79 -0.91 16.90
N GLN A 277 -16.54 -1.02 15.58
CA GLN A 277 -15.20 -1.00 15.00
C GLN A 277 -14.57 0.39 15.17
N HIS A 278 -15.29 1.46 14.84
CA HIS A 278 -14.84 2.85 15.07
C HIS A 278 -14.45 3.11 16.51
N LYS A 279 -15.32 2.74 17.46
CA LYS A 279 -15.06 2.95 18.88
C LYS A 279 -13.77 2.24 19.33
N ARG A 280 -13.60 0.96 18.96
CA ARG A 280 -12.40 0.19 19.30
C ARG A 280 -11.14 0.80 18.69
N PHE A 281 -11.22 1.28 17.45
CA PHE A 281 -10.08 1.92 16.80
C PHE A 281 -9.67 3.22 17.48
N VAL A 282 -10.63 4.09 17.80
CA VAL A 282 -10.34 5.35 18.52
C VAL A 282 -9.70 5.07 19.88
N GLU A 283 -10.19 4.08 20.63
CA GLU A 283 -9.59 3.68 21.91
C GLU A 283 -8.16 3.15 21.74
N PHE A 284 -7.94 2.33 20.72
CA PHE A 284 -6.64 1.75 20.41
C PHE A 284 -5.60 2.80 19.98
N VAL A 285 -5.97 3.72 19.09
CA VAL A 285 -5.09 4.80 18.62
C VAL A 285 -4.71 5.74 19.76
N LYS A 286 -5.65 6.07 20.66
CA LYS A 286 -5.36 6.86 21.87
C LYS A 286 -4.34 6.16 22.76
N LEU A 287 -4.48 4.86 23.00
CA LEU A 287 -3.52 4.09 23.79
C LEU A 287 -2.10 4.16 23.18
N ARG A 288 -1.98 3.89 21.87
CA ARG A 288 -0.69 3.90 21.17
C ARG A 288 -0.05 5.29 21.11
N TYR A 289 -0.87 6.33 21.00
CA TYR A 289 -0.39 7.71 21.05
C TYR A 289 0.19 8.08 22.42
N GLU A 290 -0.42 7.62 23.52
CA GLU A 290 0.14 7.83 24.86
C GLU A 290 1.45 7.03 25.07
N GLU A 291 1.56 5.82 24.52
CA GLU A 291 2.82 5.05 24.52
C GLU A 291 3.94 5.81 23.78
N PHE A 292 3.64 6.36 22.60
CA PHE A 292 4.58 7.19 21.84
C PHE A 292 5.02 8.44 22.63
N LYS A 293 4.08 9.14 23.27
CA LYS A 293 4.39 10.32 24.11
C LYS A 293 5.31 10.01 25.28
N ASN A 294 5.29 8.79 25.79
CA ASN A 294 6.15 8.36 26.89
C ASN A 294 7.58 7.98 26.46
N GLY A 295 7.96 8.25 25.21
CA GLY A 295 9.35 8.17 24.73
C GLY A 295 9.74 6.84 24.09
N ASP A 296 8.77 5.99 23.74
CA ASP A 296 9.04 4.79 22.95
C ASP A 296 9.11 5.15 21.45
N SER A 297 10.32 5.31 20.92
CA SER A 297 10.53 5.61 19.49
C SER A 297 9.99 4.51 18.57
N SER A 298 9.96 3.26 19.01
CA SER A 298 9.37 2.15 18.25
C SER A 298 7.85 2.24 18.21
N ALA A 299 7.22 2.87 19.22
CA ALA A 299 5.79 3.09 19.24
C ALA A 299 5.32 4.06 18.14
N ALA A 300 6.16 5.01 17.70
CA ALA A 300 5.85 5.90 16.58
C ALA A 300 5.64 5.12 15.28
N GLN A 301 6.60 4.24 14.96
CA GLN A 301 6.55 3.39 13.78
C GLN A 301 5.33 2.45 13.85
N HIS A 302 5.11 1.80 14.99
CA HIS A 302 3.96 0.93 15.17
C HIS A 302 2.64 1.70 15.06
N LEU A 303 2.54 2.91 15.61
CA LEU A 303 1.33 3.72 15.54
C LEU A 303 0.97 4.04 14.08
N VAL A 304 1.91 4.55 13.29
CA VAL A 304 1.65 4.88 11.88
C VAL A 304 1.29 3.64 11.08
N GLN A 305 1.98 2.53 11.33
CA GLN A 305 1.70 1.26 10.69
C GLN A 305 0.30 0.74 11.01
N ASP A 306 -0.09 0.82 12.28
CA ASP A 306 -1.39 0.39 12.76
C ASP A 306 -2.52 1.31 12.23
N LEU A 307 -2.29 2.63 12.14
CA LEU A 307 -3.20 3.58 11.50
C LEU A 307 -3.41 3.24 10.02
N LYS A 308 -2.31 3.00 9.29
CA LYS A 308 -2.34 2.64 7.87
C LYS A 308 -3.12 1.34 7.63
N ASN A 309 -2.76 0.28 8.34
CA ASN A 309 -3.37 -1.04 8.15
C ASN A 309 -4.86 -1.03 8.47
N TRP A 310 -5.23 -0.39 9.58
CA TRP A 310 -6.63 -0.28 9.95
C TRP A 310 -7.42 0.52 8.91
N LEU A 311 -6.90 1.69 8.49
CA LEU A 311 -7.57 2.55 7.52
C LEU A 311 -7.78 1.82 6.18
N LEU A 312 -6.73 1.21 5.63
CA LEU A 312 -6.81 0.52 4.33
C LEU A 312 -7.81 -0.64 4.36
N SER A 313 -7.78 -1.46 5.41
CA SER A 313 -8.70 -2.57 5.53
C SER A 313 -10.13 -2.12 5.83
N HIS A 314 -10.32 -1.13 6.71
CA HIS A 314 -11.65 -0.67 7.09
C HIS A 314 -12.36 -0.07 5.88
N ILE A 315 -11.67 0.75 5.08
CA ILE A 315 -12.23 1.27 3.83
C ILE A 315 -12.54 0.14 2.85
N ALA A 316 -11.56 -0.75 2.61
CA ALA A 316 -11.69 -1.79 1.59
C ALA A 316 -12.79 -2.82 1.89
N PHE A 317 -13.09 -3.09 3.17
CA PHE A 317 -14.02 -4.15 3.57
C PHE A 317 -15.29 -3.67 4.28
N GLU A 318 -15.21 -2.62 5.09
CA GLU A 318 -16.35 -2.15 5.89
C GLU A 318 -17.06 -0.98 5.21
N ASP A 319 -16.34 0.07 4.81
CA ASP A 319 -16.96 1.29 4.27
C ASP A 319 -17.55 1.05 2.87
N LYS A 320 -16.92 0.18 2.07
CA LYS A 320 -17.49 -0.29 0.80
C LYS A 320 -18.89 -0.90 0.95
N LYS A 321 -19.19 -1.54 2.08
CA LYS A 321 -20.54 -2.12 2.31
C LYS A 321 -21.61 -1.03 2.33
N ILE A 322 -21.27 0.18 2.77
CA ILE A 322 -22.16 1.34 2.75
C ILE A 322 -22.44 1.75 1.30
N GLY A 323 -21.39 1.89 0.50
CA GLY A 323 -21.47 2.18 -0.94
C GLY A 323 -22.37 1.17 -1.66
N PHE A 324 -22.11 -0.13 -1.47
CA PHE A 324 -22.90 -1.20 -2.06
C PHE A 324 -24.38 -1.18 -1.60
N SER A 325 -24.61 -0.99 -0.30
CA SER A 325 -25.97 -0.98 0.28
C SER A 325 -26.81 0.19 -0.23
N PHE A 326 -26.18 1.31 -0.58
CA PHE A 326 -26.86 2.52 -1.01
C PHE A 326 -26.56 2.94 -2.45
N GLN A 327 -26.08 2.01 -3.29
CA GLN A 327 -25.80 2.28 -4.71
C GLN A 327 -26.96 2.95 -5.47
N ASN A 328 -28.20 2.57 -5.15
CA ASN A 328 -29.41 3.13 -5.77
C ASN A 328 -29.90 4.43 -5.09
N ARG A 329 -29.25 4.85 -4.00
CA ARG A 329 -29.63 6.01 -3.17
C ARG A 329 -28.51 7.04 -3.04
N ILE A 330 -27.44 6.93 -3.84
CA ILE A 330 -26.31 7.86 -3.85
C ILE A 330 -26.77 9.31 -4.03
N ARG A 331 -27.78 9.58 -4.88
CA ARG A 331 -28.33 10.93 -5.06
C ARG A 331 -28.92 11.49 -3.77
N GLU A 332 -29.65 10.68 -3.01
CA GLU A 332 -30.22 11.08 -1.72
C GLU A 332 -29.11 11.34 -0.69
N ILE A 333 -28.07 10.50 -0.68
CA ILE A 333 -26.89 10.70 0.19
C ILE A 333 -26.21 12.02 -0.14
N LEU A 334 -26.00 12.33 -1.43
CA LEU A 334 -25.41 13.59 -1.88
C LEU A 334 -26.23 14.81 -1.44
N GLU A 335 -27.56 14.74 -1.53
CA GLU A 335 -28.42 15.82 -1.03
C GLU A 335 -28.37 15.97 0.49
N PHE A 336 -28.32 14.84 1.21
CA PHE A 336 -28.19 14.83 2.66
C PHE A 336 -26.87 15.46 3.11
N THR A 337 -25.75 15.07 2.50
CA THR A 337 -24.41 15.56 2.87
C THR A 337 -24.22 17.03 2.49
N LYS A 338 -24.80 17.49 1.37
CA LYS A 338 -24.90 18.92 1.03
C LYS A 338 -25.62 19.73 2.10
N LYS A 339 -26.73 19.20 2.65
CA LYS A 339 -27.47 19.87 3.74
C LYS A 339 -26.66 19.92 5.03
N LEU A 340 -25.92 18.86 5.36
CA LEU A 340 -25.01 18.87 6.51
C LEU A 340 -23.91 19.92 6.35
N HIS A 341 -23.31 20.00 5.16
CA HIS A 341 -22.27 20.99 4.87
C HIS A 341 -22.81 22.42 4.96
N ALA A 342 -23.99 22.69 4.39
CA ALA A 342 -24.64 24.00 4.48
C ALA A 342 -24.97 24.44 5.92
N ARG A 343 -25.11 23.49 6.85
CA ARG A 343 -25.35 23.77 8.28
C ARG A 343 -24.07 23.86 9.11
N GLY A 344 -22.90 23.67 8.50
CA GLY A 344 -21.62 23.61 9.21
C GLY A 344 -21.43 22.32 10.03
N GLU A 345 -22.23 21.28 9.77
CA GLU A 345 -22.13 20.00 10.47
C GLU A 345 -21.06 19.07 9.88
N THR A 346 -20.53 19.41 8.70
CA THR A 346 -19.37 18.77 8.07
C THR A 346 -18.62 19.81 7.26
N GLU A 347 -17.32 19.89 7.47
CA GLU A 347 -16.44 20.83 6.79
C GLU A 347 -15.74 20.13 5.62
N ILE A 348 -15.67 20.82 4.48
CA ILE A 348 -14.89 20.40 3.31
C ILE A 348 -14.02 21.59 2.93
N THR A 349 -12.71 21.44 3.07
CA THR A 349 -11.76 22.52 2.77
C THR A 349 -11.42 22.56 1.27
N PRO A 350 -10.99 23.71 0.73
CA PRO A 350 -10.50 23.79 -0.65
C PRO A 350 -9.33 22.82 -0.93
N ASP A 351 -8.43 22.63 0.03
CA ASP A 351 -7.29 21.71 -0.12
C ASP A 351 -7.75 20.26 -0.23
N GLN A 352 -8.77 19.86 0.52
CA GLN A 352 -9.38 18.53 0.39
C GLN A 352 -10.01 18.32 -0.99
N GLN A 353 -10.70 19.33 -1.50
CA GLN A 353 -11.28 19.26 -2.85
C GLN A 353 -10.21 19.19 -3.93
N ALA A 354 -9.12 19.96 -3.78
CA ALA A 354 -8.00 19.94 -4.70
C ALA A 354 -7.31 18.58 -4.72
N LEU A 355 -7.03 18.01 -3.53
CA LEU A 355 -6.44 16.69 -3.41
C LEU A 355 -7.36 15.60 -3.97
N TYR A 356 -8.64 15.61 -3.62
CA TYR A 356 -9.63 14.67 -4.15
C TYR A 356 -9.66 14.69 -5.68
N LYS A 357 -9.68 15.88 -6.28
CA LYS A 357 -9.60 16.05 -7.74
C LYS A 357 -8.28 15.49 -8.28
N ALA A 358 -7.14 15.81 -7.67
CA ALA A 358 -5.85 15.34 -8.14
C ALA A 358 -5.71 13.81 -8.08
N VAL A 359 -6.35 13.15 -7.12
CA VAL A 359 -6.33 11.68 -7.00
C VAL A 359 -7.29 11.01 -7.98
N ILE A 360 -8.48 11.59 -8.21
CA ILE A 360 -9.57 10.98 -9.01
C ILE A 360 -9.58 11.38 -10.50
N GLN A 361 -9.08 12.57 -10.89
CA GLN A 361 -9.30 13.15 -12.24
C GLN A 361 -8.45 12.59 -13.40
N GLU A 362 -7.64 11.55 -13.20
CA GLU A 362 -7.03 10.79 -14.32
C GLU A 362 -7.81 9.51 -14.67
N GLU A 363 -8.99 9.28 -14.09
CA GLU A 363 -9.88 8.16 -14.45
C GLU A 363 -10.81 8.46 -15.66
N SER A 364 -10.47 9.42 -16.52
CA SER A 364 -11.34 9.87 -17.63
C SER A 364 -10.66 9.88 -18.99
#